data_AF-A0A966YBE3-F1
#
_entry.id   AF-A0A966YBE3-F1
#
_cell.length_a   1.000
_cell.length_b   1.000
_cell.length_c   1.000
_cell.angle_alpha   90.00
_cell.angle_beta   90.00
_cell.angle_gamma   90.00
#
_symmetry.space_group_name_H-M   'P 1'
#
loop_
_entity.id
_entity.type
_entity.pdbx_description
1 polymer ?
#
loop_
_entity_poly.entity_id
_entity_poly.type
_entity_poly.pdbx_seq_one_letter_code
_entity_poly.pdbx_strand_id
1 'polypeptide(L)' 'MPVLDPAFLKTPIAHRALHDASKGIYENCRSAIIAAIEHGYAIEIDLQLS' A
#
# COMPACT_ATOMS: atom_id res chain seq x y z
N MET A 1 -5.04 -10.76 -23.49
CA MET A 1 -4.66 -10.05 -22.25
C MET A 1 -4.91 -10.99 -21.09
N PRO A 2 -4.00 -11.10 -20.10
CA PRO A 2 -4.22 -11.99 -18.96
C PRO A 2 -5.43 -11.53 -18.15
N VAL A 3 -6.21 -12.49 -17.66
CA VAL A 3 -7.29 -12.22 -16.71
C VAL A 3 -6.67 -11.96 -15.34
N LEU A 4 -6.99 -10.82 -14.74
CA LEU A 4 -6.55 -10.47 -13.39
C LEU A 4 -7.48 -11.11 -12.35
N ASP A 5 -6.91 -11.45 -11.19
CA ASP A 5 -7.72 -11.82 -10.03
C ASP A 5 -8.66 -10.65 -9.67
N PRO A 6 -9.96 -10.89 -9.40
CA PRO A 6 -10.91 -9.84 -9.04
C PRO A 6 -10.46 -8.93 -7.90
N ALA A 7 -9.59 -9.40 -6.99
CA ALA A 7 -9.03 -8.60 -5.92
C ALA A 7 -8.27 -7.36 -6.45
N PHE A 8 -7.57 -7.47 -7.58
CA PHE A 8 -6.85 -6.34 -8.20
C PHE A 8 -7.78 -5.30 -8.84
N LEU A 9 -9.04 -5.65 -9.07
CA LEU A 9 -10.04 -4.75 -9.67
C LEU A 9 -10.98 -4.13 -8.63
N LYS A 10 -11.09 -4.75 -7.44
CA LYS A 10 -12.08 -4.41 -6.42
C LYS A 10 -11.48 -3.82 -5.16
N THR A 11 -10.27 -4.21 -4.80
CA THR A 11 -9.61 -3.72 -3.58
C THR A 11 -8.80 -2.47 -3.91
N PRO A 12 -9.03 -1.33 -3.23
CA PRO A 12 -8.19 -0.15 -3.40
C PRO A 12 -6.73 -0.45 -3.03
N ILE A 13 -5.82 0.12 -3.80
CA ILE A 13 -4.37 -0.03 -3.60
C ILE A 13 -3.83 1.27 -3.00
N ALA A 14 -3.23 1.18 -1.81
CA ALA A 14 -2.55 2.29 -1.16
C ALA A 14 -1.18 2.50 -1.82
N HIS A 15 -1.04 3.63 -2.52
CA HIS A 15 0.19 4.03 -3.19
C HIS A 15 1.27 4.41 -2.16
N ARG A 16 2.42 3.74 -2.22
CA ARG A 16 3.53 3.83 -1.27
C ARG A 16 3.10 3.57 0.17
N ALA A 17 2.18 2.61 0.31
CA ALA A 17 1.42 2.27 1.53
C ALA A 17 0.54 3.42 2.07
N LEU A 18 -0.24 3.17 3.14
CA LEU A 18 -1.19 4.14 3.70
C LEU A 18 -0.48 5.11 4.64
N HIS A 19 -0.12 6.29 4.14
CA HIS A 19 0.65 7.28 4.87
C HIS A 19 -0.19 8.49 5.30
N ASP A 20 0.22 9.12 6.41
CA ASP A 20 -0.39 10.31 6.98
C ASP A 20 0.69 11.12 7.69
N ALA A 21 1.23 12.12 6.98
CA ALA A 21 2.30 12.96 7.50
C ALA A 21 1.87 13.76 8.75
N SER A 22 0.58 14.04 8.91
CA SER A 22 0.05 14.74 10.10
C SER A 22 0.16 13.88 11.37
N LYS A 23 0.24 12.55 11.21
CA LYS A 23 0.43 11.56 12.28
C LYS A 23 1.86 11.01 12.33
N GLY A 24 2.79 11.56 11.55
CA GLY A 24 4.16 11.06 11.46
C GLY A 24 4.29 9.70 10.77
N ILE A 25 3.30 9.29 9.98
CA ILE A 25 3.33 8.05 9.19
C ILE A 25 3.78 8.41 7.78
N TYR A 26 5.05 8.14 7.46
CA TYR A 26 5.62 8.46 6.15
C TYR A 26 5.37 7.35 5.11
N GLU A 27 5.47 7.70 3.84
CA GLU A 27 5.38 6.75 2.73
C GLU A 27 6.53 5.72 2.72
N ASN A 28 6.34 4.57 2.06
CA ASN A 28 7.33 3.49 1.91
C ASN A 28 7.95 2.99 3.23
N CYS A 29 7.25 3.19 4.35
CA CYS A 29 7.73 2.79 5.66
C CYS A 29 6.80 1.76 6.32
N ARG A 30 7.32 1.10 7.34
CA ARG A 30 6.63 0.01 8.02
C ARG A 30 5.30 0.43 8.68
N SER A 31 5.22 1.63 9.25
CA SER A 31 3.98 2.10 9.88
C SER A 31 2.87 2.32 8.85
N ALA A 32 3.21 2.81 7.65
CA ALA A 32 2.25 2.95 6.56
C ALA A 32 1.76 1.60 6.01
N ILE A 33 2.65 0.60 5.96
CA ILE A 33 2.30 -0.79 5.59
C ILE A 33 1.29 -1.36 6.59
N ILE A 34 1.58 -1.22 7.89
CA ILE A 34 0.68 -1.70 8.96
C ILE A 34 -0.67 -1.00 8.85
N ALA A 35 -0.69 0.32 8.68
CA ALA A 35 -1.93 1.07 8.54
C ALA A 35 -2.77 0.59 7.33
N ALA A 36 -2.13 0.28 6.20
CA ALA A 36 -2.83 -0.26 5.03
C ALA A 36 -3.44 -1.65 5.29
N ILE A 37 -2.72 -2.53 5.99
CA ILE A 37 -3.23 -3.85 6.39
C ILE A 37 -4.45 -3.70 7.32
N GLU A 38 -4.35 -2.83 8.32
CA GLU A 38 -5.45 -2.58 9.29
C GLU A 38 -6.73 -2.05 8.61
N HIS A 39 -6.59 -1.29 7.51
CA HIS A 39 -7.71 -0.77 6.73
C HIS A 39 -8.14 -1.69 5.57
N GLY A 40 -7.47 -2.83 5.38
CA GLY A 40 -7.80 -3.79 4.32
C GLY A 40 -7.43 -3.33 2.91
N TYR A 41 -6.48 -2.42 2.77
CA TYR A 41 -5.97 -1.99 1.47
C TYR A 41 -4.88 -2.93 0.95
N ALA A 42 -4.85 -3.13 -0.36
CA ALA A 42 -3.65 -3.63 -1.03
C ALA A 42 -2.54 -2.57 -0.97
N ILE A 43 -1.29 -2.97 -1.10
CA ILE A 43 -0.13 -2.11 -0.89
C ILE A 43 0.74 -2.08 -2.13
N GLU A 44 1.11 -0.88 -2.55
CA GLU A 44 2.22 -0.63 -3.47
C GLU A 44 3.43 -0.10 -2.69
N ILE A 45 4.65 -0.46 -3.11
CA ILE A 45 5.90 -0.10 -2.45
C ILE A 45 7.06 0.00 -3.45
N ASP A 46 7.95 0.96 -3.25
CA ASP A 46 9.17 1.11 -4.04
C ASP A 46 10.34 0.31 -3.46
N LEU A 47 11.06 -0.41 -4.32
CA LEU A 47 12.28 -1.12 -3.96
C LEU A 47 13.47 -0.55 -4.75
N GLN A 48 14.63 -0.45 -4.11
CA GLN A 48 15.89 -0.06 -4.73
C GLN A 48 16.98 -1.06 -4.35
N LEU A 49 17.89 -1.32 -5.30
CA LEU A 49 19.09 -2.10 -5.04
C LEU A 49 20.06 -1.29 -4.17
N SER A 50 20.80 -1.99 -3.31
CA SER A 50 21.83 -1.40 -2.44
C SER A 50 23.12 -1.09 -3.17
#